data_AF-A0AAN0M482-F1
#
_entry.id   AF-A0AAN0M482-F1
#
_cell.length_a   1.000
_cell.length_b   1.000
_cell.length_c   1.000
_cell.angle_alpha   90.00
_cell.angle_beta   90.00
_cell.angle_gamma   90.00
#
_symmetry.space_group_name_H-M   'P 1'
#
loop_
_entity.id
_entity.type
_entity.pdbx_description
1 polymer ?
#
loop_
_entity_poly.entity_id
_entity_poly.type
_entity_poly.pdbx_seq_one_letter_code
_entity_poly.pdbx_strand_id
1 'polypeptide(L)'
;MADSYLERVAGEIADLALEDARKTGDENIVDTIGEILGSSSQTLQEAFLTAVRVRRAEARARKLLAERAGKPTRTKSRLLPDGDKPKKTSDPIEMGTSTPADPVPAEPQSEEDAAFADVLNTLDEFLQSDETDEAPQSGVQPSRPSRG
;
A
#
# COMPACT_ATOMS: atom_id res chain seq x y z
N MET A 1 -7.62 -29.67 0.88
CA MET A 1 -6.25 -29.38 0.42
C MET A 1 -5.38 -29.40 1.66
N ALA A 2 -4.23 -30.07 1.61
CA ALA A 2 -3.26 -29.98 2.70
C ALA A 2 -2.62 -28.59 2.64
N ASP A 3 -2.55 -27.89 3.78
CA ASP A 3 -1.81 -26.64 3.86
C ASP A 3 -0.35 -26.90 3.46
N SER A 4 0.25 -25.96 2.73
CA SER A 4 1.67 -26.07 2.39
C SER A 4 2.51 -26.07 3.67
N TYR A 5 3.67 -26.75 3.65
CA TYR A 5 4.59 -26.74 4.79
C TYR A 5 4.92 -25.30 5.25
N LEU A 6 5.03 -24.39 4.27
CA LEU A 6 5.34 -22.98 4.49
C LEU A 6 4.21 -22.27 5.27
N GLU A 7 2.95 -22.42 4.84
CA GLU A 7 1.79 -21.82 5.53
C GLU A 7 1.65 -22.36 6.95
N ARG A 8 1.86 -23.66 7.15
CA ARG A 8 1.79 -24.27 8.48
C ARG A 8 2.85 -23.69 9.41
N VAL A 9 4.11 -23.64 8.98
CA VAL A 9 5.21 -23.10 9.79
C VAL A 9 5.03 -21.61 10.05
N ALA A 10 4.64 -20.83 9.03
CA ALA A 10 4.33 -19.41 9.17
C ALA A 10 3.20 -19.17 10.19
N GLY A 11 2.16 -20.01 10.12
CA GLY A 11 1.04 -20.01 11.05
C GLY A 11 1.48 -20.26 12.48
N GLU A 12 2.21 -21.37 12.73
CA GLU A 12 2.71 -21.76 14.05
C GLU A 12 3.58 -20.66 14.68
N ILE A 13 4.49 -20.07 13.91
CA ILE A 13 5.35 -18.97 14.41
C ILE A 13 4.49 -17.73 14.73
N ALA A 14 3.44 -17.45 13.94
CA ALA A 14 2.54 -16.35 14.20
C ALA A 14 1.69 -16.53 15.48
N ASP A 15 1.27 -17.76 15.82
CA ASP A 15 0.66 -18.04 17.14
C ASP A 15 1.62 -17.67 18.27
N LEU A 16 2.83 -18.20 18.20
CA LEU A 16 3.83 -18.06 19.25
C LEU A 16 4.22 -16.59 19.44
N ALA A 17 4.45 -15.85 18.35
CA ALA A 17 4.76 -14.43 18.39
C ALA A 17 3.63 -13.60 19.03
N LEU A 18 2.37 -13.87 18.67
CA LEU A 18 1.23 -13.15 19.23
C LEU A 18 0.91 -13.56 20.67
N GLU A 19 1.22 -14.81 21.05
CA GLU A 19 1.12 -15.24 22.44
C GLU A 19 2.19 -14.59 23.31
N ASP A 20 3.44 -14.52 22.82
CA ASP A 20 4.54 -13.86 23.52
C ASP A 20 4.30 -12.35 23.64
N ALA A 21 3.85 -11.69 22.57
CA ALA A 21 3.46 -10.28 22.60
C ALA A 21 2.39 -9.99 23.67
N ARG A 22 1.43 -10.91 23.86
CA ARG A 22 0.39 -10.78 24.90
C ARG A 22 0.91 -11.03 26.32
N LYS A 23 1.91 -11.88 26.49
CA LYS A 23 2.50 -12.22 27.80
C LYS A 23 3.47 -11.14 28.27
N THR A 24 4.34 -10.70 27.37
CA THR A 24 5.43 -9.76 27.65
C THR A 24 4.96 -8.31 27.50
N GLY A 25 3.93 -8.05 26.70
CA GLY A 25 3.45 -6.70 26.37
C GLY A 25 4.32 -5.99 25.34
N ASP A 26 5.27 -6.70 24.72
CA ASP A 26 6.11 -6.17 23.65
C ASP A 26 5.43 -6.37 22.30
N GLU A 27 4.92 -5.29 21.72
CA GLU A 27 4.27 -5.32 20.41
C GLU A 27 5.27 -5.45 19.25
N ASN A 28 6.56 -5.16 19.49
CA ASN A 28 7.61 -5.15 18.47
C ASN A 28 8.15 -6.54 18.16
N ILE A 29 7.85 -7.55 19.00
CA ILE A 29 8.36 -8.92 18.82
C ILE A 29 8.01 -9.51 17.45
N VAL A 30 6.85 -9.13 16.90
CA VAL A 30 6.42 -9.54 15.55
C VAL A 30 7.36 -8.99 14.49
N ASP A 31 7.78 -7.74 14.63
CA ASP A 31 8.65 -7.07 13.66
C ASP A 31 10.07 -7.65 13.76
N THR A 32 10.58 -7.87 14.97
CA THR A 32 11.88 -8.53 15.19
C THR A 32 11.92 -9.94 14.61
N ILE A 33 10.88 -10.75 14.82
CA ILE A 33 10.79 -12.09 14.22
C ILE A 33 10.69 -11.97 12.69
N GLY A 34 9.93 -10.99 12.19
CA GLY A 34 9.83 -10.69 10.76
C GLY A 34 11.19 -10.40 10.13
N GLU A 35 12.02 -9.57 10.75
CA GLU A 35 13.38 -9.26 10.29
C GLU A 35 14.28 -10.50 10.29
N ILE A 36 14.24 -11.30 11.36
CA ILE A 36 15.01 -12.55 11.46
C ILE A 36 14.61 -13.50 10.33
N LEU A 37 13.31 -13.70 10.11
CA LEU A 37 12.80 -14.53 9.02
C LEU A 37 13.19 -13.97 7.66
N GLY A 38 13.09 -12.66 7.46
CA GLY A 38 13.45 -11.99 6.21
C GLY A 38 14.92 -12.13 5.83
N SER A 39 15.81 -12.17 6.82
CA SER A 39 17.24 -12.40 6.59
C SER A 39 17.55 -13.79 5.99
N SER A 40 16.70 -14.78 6.25
CA SER A 40 16.94 -16.19 5.91
C SER A 40 16.00 -16.73 4.83
N SER A 41 14.77 -16.21 4.76
CA SER A 41 13.75 -16.60 3.79
C SER A 41 12.67 -15.52 3.67
N GLN A 42 12.74 -14.75 2.59
CA GLN A 42 11.74 -13.73 2.28
C GLN A 42 10.34 -14.33 2.12
N THR A 43 10.21 -15.48 1.44
CA THR A 43 8.89 -16.12 1.23
C THR A 43 8.23 -16.54 2.55
N LEU A 44 9.02 -17.01 3.52
CA LEU A 44 8.50 -17.36 4.85
C LEU A 44 8.10 -16.10 5.64
N GLN A 45 8.88 -15.01 5.54
CA GLN A 45 8.56 -13.73 6.16
C GLN A 45 7.22 -13.19 5.65
N GLU A 46 6.98 -13.19 4.34
CA GLU A 46 5.73 -12.70 3.74
C GLU A 46 4.52 -13.51 4.23
N ALA A 47 4.65 -14.84 4.28
CA ALA A 47 3.61 -15.72 4.79
C ALA A 47 3.36 -15.51 6.29
N PHE A 48 4.42 -15.33 7.10
CA PHE A 48 4.32 -15.05 8.53
C PHE A 48 3.58 -13.73 8.79
N LEU A 49 3.98 -12.64 8.12
CA LEU A 49 3.34 -11.33 8.28
C LEU A 49 1.87 -11.37 7.83
N THR A 50 1.57 -12.15 6.78
CA THR A 50 0.20 -12.40 6.34
C THR A 50 -0.59 -13.15 7.42
N ALA A 51 -0.05 -14.23 7.99
CA ALA A 51 -0.69 -14.99 9.06
C ALA A 51 -0.96 -14.13 10.31
N VAL A 52 0.00 -13.29 10.72
CA VAL A 52 -0.18 -12.35 11.83
C VAL A 52 -1.31 -11.36 11.54
N ARG A 53 -1.35 -10.79 10.33
CA ARG A 53 -2.41 -9.87 9.91
C ARG A 53 -3.79 -10.54 9.96
N VAL A 54 -3.91 -11.77 9.45
CA VAL A 54 -5.16 -12.55 9.48
C VAL A 54 -5.62 -12.78 10.91
N ARG A 55 -4.73 -13.18 11.83
CA ARG A 55 -5.06 -13.40 13.25
C ARG A 55 -5.52 -12.14 13.96
N ARG A 56 -4.88 -11.00 13.70
CA ARG A 56 -5.31 -9.71 14.24
C ARG A 56 -6.71 -9.32 13.73
N ALA A 57 -6.98 -9.55 12.43
CA ALA A 57 -8.30 -9.31 11.85
C ALA A 57 -9.37 -10.25 12.43
N GLU A 58 -9.06 -11.54 12.56
CA GLU A 58 -9.93 -12.54 13.19
C GLU A 58 -10.26 -12.17 14.63
N ALA A 59 -9.28 -11.78 15.44
CA ALA A 59 -9.48 -11.36 16.82
C ALA A 59 -10.45 -10.17 16.91
N ARG A 60 -10.29 -9.17 16.02
CA ARG A 60 -11.20 -8.02 15.93
C ARG A 60 -12.61 -8.46 15.50
N ALA A 61 -12.73 -9.34 14.52
CA ALA A 61 -14.02 -9.86 14.06
C ALA A 61 -14.74 -10.65 15.17
N ARG A 62 -14.02 -11.52 15.88
CA ARG A 62 -14.56 -12.28 17.02
C ARG A 62 -15.03 -11.38 18.15
N LYS A 63 -14.27 -10.32 18.48
CA LYS A 63 -14.68 -9.33 19.47
C LYS A 63 -16.01 -8.67 19.09
N LEU A 64 -16.15 -8.22 17.85
CA LEU A 64 -17.38 -7.60 17.35
C LEU A 64 -18.57 -8.56 17.37
N LEU A 65 -18.37 -9.84 17.01
CA LEU A 65 -19.41 -10.86 17.08
C LEU A 65 -19.85 -11.13 18.52
N ALA A 66 -18.91 -11.19 19.48
CA ALA A 66 -19.22 -11.36 20.89
C ALA A 66 -20.04 -10.18 21.46
N GLU A 67 -19.68 -8.94 21.10
CA GLU A 67 -20.43 -7.73 21.49
C GLU A 67 -21.87 -7.76 20.95
N ARG A 68 -22.08 -8.25 19.73
CA ARG A 68 -23.42 -8.41 19.13
C ARG A 68 -24.21 -9.57 19.71
N ALA A 69 -23.57 -10.67 20.08
CA ALA A 69 -24.24 -11.82 20.69
C ALA A 69 -24.70 -11.50 22.12
N GLY A 70 -23.90 -10.73 22.88
CA GLY A 70 -24.26 -10.27 24.22
C GLY A 70 -25.34 -9.18 24.23
N LYS A 71 -25.57 -8.50 23.11
CA LYS A 71 -26.63 -7.50 22.95
C LYS A 71 -27.80 -8.15 22.22
N PRO A 72 -28.94 -8.45 22.86
CA PRO A 72 -30.09 -9.04 22.18
C PRO A 72 -30.52 -8.10 21.07
N THR A 73 -30.06 -8.40 19.86
CA THR A 73 -30.37 -7.60 18.70
C THR A 73 -31.81 -7.98 18.38
N ARG A 74 -32.77 -7.22 18.93
CA ARG A 74 -34.12 -7.15 18.34
C ARG A 74 -33.90 -6.60 16.96
N THR A 75 -33.62 -7.50 16.01
CA THR A 75 -33.84 -7.26 14.61
C THR A 75 -35.34 -7.03 14.50
N LYS A 76 -35.78 -5.79 14.70
CA LYS A 76 -37.04 -5.33 14.14
C LYS A 76 -36.79 -5.43 12.65
N SER A 77 -37.09 -6.60 12.10
CA SER A 77 -37.39 -6.73 10.69
C SER A 77 -38.36 -5.60 10.40
N ARG A 78 -37.88 -4.59 9.67
CA ARG A 78 -38.71 -3.55 9.08
C ARG A 78 -39.51 -4.23 7.97
N LEU A 79 -40.41 -5.14 8.39
CA LEU A 79 -41.57 -5.53 7.63
C LEU A 79 -42.47 -4.30 7.60
N LEU A 80 -42.87 -3.96 6.39
CA LEU A 80 -43.44 -2.70 5.95
C LEU A 80 -44.64 -2.25 6.81
N PRO A 81 -44.81 -0.95 7.11
CA PRO A 81 -46.15 -0.44 7.32
C PRO A 81 -46.82 -0.29 5.94
N ASP A 82 -47.93 -1.00 5.77
CA ASP A 82 -48.95 -0.70 4.77
C ASP A 82 -49.30 0.80 4.83
N GLY A 83 -49.28 1.43 3.66
CA GLY A 83 -49.94 2.69 3.29
C GLY A 83 -49.99 3.83 4.31
N ASP A 84 -49.19 4.88 4.08
CA ASP A 84 -49.72 6.24 4.20
C ASP A 84 -49.01 7.20 3.21
N LYS A 85 -49.77 8.19 2.74
CA LYS A 85 -49.69 8.90 1.45
C LYS A 85 -48.36 9.67 1.17
N PRO A 86 -47.97 9.84 -0.11
CA PRO A 86 -46.83 10.66 -0.49
C PRO A 86 -47.12 12.15 -0.20
N LYS A 87 -46.41 12.73 0.77
CA LYS A 87 -46.34 14.19 0.91
C LYS A 87 -45.54 14.74 -0.26
N LYS A 88 -46.23 15.44 -1.17
CA LYS A 88 -45.61 16.31 -2.17
C LYS A 88 -44.85 17.43 -1.42
N THR A 89 -43.53 17.37 -1.44
CA THR A 89 -42.68 18.55 -1.31
C THR A 89 -42.15 18.85 -2.69
N SER A 90 -42.91 19.67 -3.41
CA SER A 90 -42.44 20.33 -4.61
C SER A 90 -41.51 21.46 -4.18
N ASP A 91 -40.21 21.25 -4.31
CA ASP A 91 -39.28 22.34 -4.56
C ASP A 91 -38.35 21.87 -5.70
N PRO A 92 -38.36 22.54 -6.86
CA PRO A 92 -37.45 22.21 -7.94
C PRO A 92 -36.02 22.58 -7.50
N ILE A 93 -35.10 21.62 -7.59
CA ILE A 93 -33.67 21.92 -7.46
C ILE A 93 -33.27 22.69 -8.73
N GLU A 94 -33.13 24.01 -8.58
CA GLU A 94 -32.59 24.89 -9.62
C GLU A 94 -31.12 24.53 -9.90
N MET A 95 -30.89 23.90 -11.06
CA MET A 95 -29.57 23.71 -11.61
C MET A 95 -29.07 25.04 -12.22
N GLY A 96 -28.29 25.77 -11.43
CA GLY A 96 -27.24 26.68 -11.88
C GLY A 96 -27.65 28.13 -12.20
N THR A 97 -26.92 29.11 -11.64
CA THR A 97 -26.08 30.10 -12.37
C THR A 97 -25.67 31.26 -11.45
N SER A 98 -24.49 31.82 -11.73
CA SER A 98 -23.88 33.06 -11.20
C SER A 98 -23.27 32.95 -9.79
N THR A 99 -22.04 33.37 -9.47
CA THR A 99 -20.96 34.07 -10.17
C THR A 99 -19.67 33.80 -9.37
N PRO A 100 -18.48 33.83 -10.00
CA PRO A 100 -17.22 33.41 -9.41
C PRO A 100 -16.75 34.43 -8.36
N ALA A 101 -16.41 33.96 -7.16
CA ALA A 101 -15.58 34.74 -6.26
C ALA A 101 -14.14 34.71 -6.80
N ASP A 102 -13.53 35.89 -6.81
CA ASP A 102 -12.28 36.21 -7.48
C ASP A 102 -11.10 35.23 -7.23
N PRO A 103 -10.22 35.10 -8.24
CA PRO A 103 -9.06 34.22 -8.20
C PRO A 103 -7.99 34.79 -7.28
N VAL A 104 -7.49 33.94 -6.38
CA VAL A 104 -6.20 34.12 -5.71
C VAL A 104 -5.12 34.23 -6.82
N PRO A 105 -4.17 35.19 -6.73
CA PRO A 105 -3.21 35.46 -7.78
C PRO A 105 -2.26 34.29 -8.02
N ALA A 106 -1.83 34.20 -9.28
CA ALA A 106 -1.04 33.14 -9.89
C ALA A 106 0.30 32.81 -9.19
N GLU A 107 0.59 31.51 -9.11
CA GLU A 107 1.93 30.96 -9.27
C GLU A 107 1.88 29.93 -10.42
N PRO A 108 2.78 30.00 -11.42
CA PRO A 108 2.66 29.24 -12.66
C PRO A 108 3.09 27.78 -12.46
N GLN A 109 2.20 26.84 -12.80
CA GLN A 109 2.47 25.40 -12.90
C GLN A 109 3.39 25.02 -14.08
N SER A 110 4.27 25.93 -14.54
CA SER A 110 5.11 25.74 -15.73
C SER A 110 6.47 25.11 -15.47
N GLU A 111 6.85 24.87 -14.21
CA GLU A 111 8.15 24.29 -13.86
C GLU A 111 8.16 22.76 -13.91
N GLU A 112 7.02 22.10 -13.62
CA GLU A 112 6.93 20.63 -13.60
C GLU A 112 6.92 20.02 -15.01
N ASP A 113 6.26 20.68 -15.97
CA ASP A 113 6.22 20.26 -17.37
C ASP A 113 7.59 20.46 -18.07
N ALA A 114 8.32 21.53 -17.73
CA ALA A 114 9.65 21.78 -18.26
C ALA A 114 10.69 20.78 -17.71
N ALA A 115 10.61 20.45 -16.42
CA ALA A 115 11.47 19.44 -15.81
C ALA A 115 11.25 18.04 -16.42
N PHE A 116 10.00 17.68 -16.74
CA PHE A 116 9.71 16.44 -17.46
C PHE A 116 10.24 16.46 -18.89
N ALA A 117 10.17 17.59 -19.60
CA ALA A 117 10.71 17.73 -20.94
C ALA A 117 12.25 17.59 -20.97
N ASP A 118 12.97 18.15 -19.99
CA ASP A 118 14.43 18.00 -19.88
C ASP A 118 14.85 16.56 -19.59
N VAL A 119 14.10 15.83 -18.75
CA VAL A 119 14.34 14.40 -18.50
C VAL A 119 14.10 13.55 -19.74
N LEU A 120 13.07 13.87 -20.53
CA LEU A 120 12.81 13.16 -21.79
C LEU A 120 13.87 13.46 -22.85
N ASN A 121 14.34 14.70 -22.94
CA ASN A 121 15.36 15.10 -23.91
C ASN A 121 16.73 14.47 -23.58
N THR A 122 17.08 14.37 -22.30
CA THR A 122 18.30 13.67 -21.86
C THR A 122 18.23 12.15 -22.05
N LEU A 123 17.04 11.54 -21.97
CA LEU A 123 16.86 10.12 -22.32
C LEU A 123 17.01 9.88 -23.82
N ASP A 124 16.51 10.80 -24.66
CA ASP A 124 16.60 10.72 -26.12
C ASP A 124 18.04 10.89 -26.61
N GLU A 125 18.82 11.81 -26.01
CA GLU A 125 20.25 11.96 -26.29
C GLU A 125 21.05 10.71 -25.87
N PHE A 126 20.73 10.11 -24.73
CA PHE A 126 21.38 8.87 -24.29
C PHE A 126 21.11 7.70 -25.23
N LEU A 127 19.87 7.53 -25.69
CA LEU A 127 19.49 6.49 -26.65
C LEU A 127 20.13 6.68 -28.03
N GLN A 128 20.31 7.92 -28.47
CA GLN A 128 20.98 8.23 -29.75
C GLN A 128 22.50 8.03 -29.67
N SER A 129 23.11 8.22 -28.50
CA SER A 129 24.56 8.05 -28.31
C SER A 129 25.05 6.60 -28.37
N ASP A 130 24.16 5.62 -28.21
CA ASP A 130 24.47 4.18 -28.35
C ASP A 130 24.41 3.67 -29.81
N GLU A 131 23.94 4.48 -30.78
CA GLU A 131 23.75 4.05 -32.18
C GLU A 131 24.80 4.60 -33.17
N THR A 132 25.86 5.26 -32.68
CA THR A 132 27.02 5.61 -33.51
C THR A 132 28.32 5.13 -32.90
N ASP A 133 28.73 3.93 -33.25
CA ASP A 133 30.15 3.55 -33.19
C ASP A 133 30.52 2.63 -34.37
N GLU A 134 30.85 3.25 -35.52
CA GLU A 134 31.57 2.61 -36.61
C GLU A 134 32.95 3.28 -36.82
N ALA A 135 33.94 2.76 -36.07
CA ALA A 135 35.30 2.41 -36.51
C ALA A 135 36.42 3.53 -36.55
N PRO A 136 37.72 3.17 -36.65
CA PRO A 136 38.60 3.00 -35.48
C PRO A 136 40.01 3.64 -35.66
N GLN A 137 40.42 4.67 -34.91
CA GLN A 137 41.82 5.15 -34.84
C GLN A 137 42.01 5.89 -33.50
N SER A 138 43.11 5.87 -32.75
CA SER A 138 44.44 5.26 -32.81
C SER A 138 45.11 5.54 -31.43
N GLY A 139 46.13 4.76 -31.09
CA GLY A 139 46.58 4.52 -29.72
C GLY A 139 47.03 5.71 -28.87
N VAL A 140 46.76 5.59 -27.56
CA VAL A 140 47.62 6.12 -26.49
C VAL A 140 47.68 5.06 -25.39
N GLN A 141 48.85 4.45 -25.20
CA GLN A 141 49.08 3.49 -24.12
C GLN A 141 49.19 4.22 -22.77
N PRO A 142 48.62 3.71 -21.67
CA PRO A 142 48.92 4.23 -20.34
C PRO A 142 50.31 3.74 -19.90
N SER A 143 51.25 4.69 -19.76
CA SER A 143 52.56 4.47 -19.14
C SER A 143 52.40 4.03 -17.69
N ARG A 144 52.90 2.83 -17.36
CA ARG A 144 53.06 2.36 -15.97
C ARG A 144 54.16 3.20 -15.30
N PRO A 145 53.91 3.87 -14.16
CA PRO A 145 55.00 4.38 -13.35
C PRO A 145 55.73 3.20 -12.67
N SER A 146 56.97 2.99 -13.11
CA SER A 146 57.95 2.12 -12.48
C SER A 146 58.46 2.75 -11.18
N ARG A 147 58.31 2.00 -10.08
CA ARG A 147 59.22 1.87 -8.92
C ARG A 147 60.11 3.07 -8.55
N GLY A 148 59.85 3.61 -7.35
CA GLY A 148 60.88 4.03 -6.40
C GLY A 148 60.97 2.99 -5.29
#